data_AF-A0A373FNV2-F1
#
_entry.id   AF-A0A373FNV2-F1
#
_cell.length_a   1.000
_cell.length_b   1.000
_cell.length_c   1.000
_cell.angle_alpha   90.00
_cell.angle_beta   90.00
_cell.angle_gamma   90.00
#
_symmetry.space_group_name_H-M   'P 1'
#
loop_
_entity.id
_entity.type
_entity.pdbx_description
1 polymer ?
#
loop_
_entity_poly.entity_id
_entity_poly.type
_entity_poly.pdbx_seq_one_letter_code
_entity_poly.pdbx_strand_id
1 'polypeptide(L)'
;MRRNLLYATGAVIAVGAASLGLPWLSRRKSALQRHAIVQAVFAKALPPLTHQHLQLIRQLRVTWLPIESGAPGIDPAQPLLGDSLGLEATQQILQTRDADLATKLLAEVCLWVPEFTASATLAPGSYALPAGFDGKTQNEKFEFRAEHLTLLQAALWREVDDSNVADVLADEDSSQPLWPMPYIDGKRPYGDRSYYQIDMAELLGQPYAKDAQGRYILPPEKDEALKQLHLQTQAALQVLFMYCTPAKLIESQ
;
A
#
# COMPACT_ATOMS: atom_id res chain seq x y z
N MET A 1 -51.95 -13.23 75.85
CA MET A 1 -50.59 -13.46 76.40
C MET A 1 -49.60 -13.51 75.23
N ARG A 2 -48.55 -12.65 75.28
CA ARG A 2 -47.21 -12.73 74.63
C ARG A 2 -47.11 -13.40 73.23
N ARG A 3 -46.50 -12.81 72.19
CA ARG A 3 -45.22 -12.08 72.17
C ARG A 3 -44.95 -11.46 70.78
N ASN A 4 -44.34 -10.27 70.78
CA ASN A 4 -43.75 -9.55 69.65
C ASN A 4 -42.57 -10.31 69.00
N LEU A 5 -42.27 -10.03 67.72
CA LEU A 5 -41.02 -9.33 67.32
C LEU A 5 -41.08 -8.81 65.88
N LEU A 6 -40.56 -7.59 65.71
CA LEU A 6 -40.32 -6.84 64.47
C LEU A 6 -39.18 -7.44 63.65
N TYR A 7 -39.21 -7.28 62.32
CA TYR A 7 -38.06 -6.81 61.52
C TYR A 7 -38.56 -6.05 60.29
N ALA A 8 -38.07 -4.82 60.16
CA ALA A 8 -38.13 -4.00 58.96
C ALA A 8 -36.76 -4.02 58.29
N THR A 9 -36.72 -4.09 56.96
CA THR A 9 -35.72 -3.42 56.11
C THR A 9 -36.16 -3.55 54.66
N GLY A 10 -36.39 -2.41 54.01
CA GLY A 10 -36.59 -2.33 52.56
C GLY A 10 -35.27 -2.33 51.80
N ALA A 11 -35.34 -2.59 50.50
CA ALA A 11 -34.47 -1.98 49.51
C ALA A 11 -35.14 -2.08 48.13
N VAL A 12 -35.39 -0.92 47.55
CA VAL A 12 -35.75 -0.71 46.15
C VAL A 12 -34.61 -1.25 45.28
N ILE A 13 -34.88 -2.23 44.42
CA ILE A 13 -33.94 -2.58 43.35
C ILE A 13 -34.15 -1.56 42.24
N ALA A 14 -33.19 -0.63 42.16
CA ALA A 14 -33.06 0.33 41.08
C ALA A 14 -32.70 -0.37 39.76
N VAL A 15 -33.24 0.18 38.68
CA VAL A 15 -32.97 -0.13 37.28
C VAL A 15 -31.47 -0.09 36.99
N GLY A 16 -30.93 -1.17 36.44
CA GLY A 16 -29.57 -1.26 35.91
C GLY A 16 -29.58 -1.82 34.49
N ALA A 17 -30.18 -1.09 33.55
CA ALA A 17 -30.14 -1.39 32.11
C ALA A 17 -29.30 -0.33 31.39
N ALA A 18 -27.98 -0.49 31.43
CA ALA A 18 -26.99 0.18 30.58
C ALA A 18 -25.70 -0.61 30.83
N SER A 19 -25.04 -1.28 29.89
CA SER A 19 -24.39 -0.68 28.73
C SER A 19 -23.76 -1.78 27.86
N LEU A 20 -24.56 -2.65 27.24
CA LEU A 20 -24.06 -3.69 26.31
C LEU A 20 -24.21 -3.32 24.83
N GLY A 21 -24.72 -2.12 24.51
CA GLY A 21 -25.00 -1.66 23.14
C GLY A 21 -24.06 -0.59 22.57
N LEU A 22 -22.97 -0.24 23.25
CA LEU A 22 -22.17 0.96 22.91
C LEU A 22 -20.92 0.71 22.03
N PRO A 23 -20.16 -0.39 22.18
CA PRO A 23 -18.91 -0.58 21.42
C PRO A 23 -19.10 -0.81 19.91
N TRP A 24 -20.22 -1.44 19.51
CA TRP A 24 -20.50 -1.73 18.11
C TRP A 24 -21.01 -0.50 17.35
N LEU A 25 -21.78 0.38 18.01
CA LEU A 25 -22.25 1.65 17.43
C LEU A 25 -21.08 2.62 17.19
N SER A 26 -20.14 2.72 18.15
CA SER A 26 -18.97 3.58 17.98
C SER A 26 -18.04 3.09 16.86
N ARG A 27 -17.81 1.77 16.76
CA ARG A 27 -17.04 1.16 15.66
C ARG A 27 -17.69 1.34 14.30
N ARG A 28 -19.01 1.18 14.19
CA ARG A 28 -19.73 1.45 12.93
C ARG A 28 -19.64 2.92 12.53
N LYS A 29 -19.76 3.84 13.50
CA LYS A 29 -19.63 5.27 13.23
C LYS A 29 -18.22 5.64 12.76
N SER A 30 -17.17 5.07 13.37
CA SER A 30 -15.79 5.31 12.93
C SER A 30 -15.49 4.72 11.56
N ALA A 31 -16.04 3.55 11.23
CA ALA A 31 -15.91 2.95 9.90
C ALA A 31 -16.58 3.82 8.82
N LEU A 32 -17.83 4.28 9.06
CA LEU A 32 -18.53 5.18 8.14
C LEU A 32 -17.81 6.52 7.95
N GLN A 33 -17.23 7.08 9.02
CA GLN A 33 -16.44 8.31 8.94
C GLN A 33 -15.17 8.10 8.11
N ARG A 34 -14.46 7.00 8.33
CA ARG A 34 -13.31 6.62 7.51
C ARG A 34 -13.69 6.47 6.03
N HIS A 35 -14.78 5.77 5.72
CA HIS A 35 -15.26 5.57 4.34
C HIS A 35 -15.52 6.91 3.67
N ALA A 36 -16.22 7.83 4.34
CA ALA A 36 -16.51 9.15 3.82
C ALA A 36 -15.23 9.95 3.53
N ILE A 37 -14.21 9.86 4.40
CA ILE A 37 -12.92 10.53 4.18
C ILE A 37 -12.20 9.93 2.98
N VAL A 38 -12.09 8.60 2.88
CA VAL A 38 -11.41 7.91 1.77
C VAL A 38 -12.11 8.24 0.45
N GLN A 39 -13.43 8.13 0.38
CA GLN A 39 -14.20 8.48 -0.82
C GLN A 39 -14.01 9.96 -1.21
N ALA A 40 -14.00 10.87 -0.24
CA ALA A 40 -13.80 12.30 -0.50
C ALA A 40 -12.37 12.64 -1.00
N VAL A 41 -11.37 11.82 -0.66
CA VAL A 41 -10.01 11.93 -1.20
C VAL A 41 -9.98 11.45 -2.65
N PHE A 42 -10.56 10.28 -2.94
CA PHE A 42 -10.56 9.68 -4.29
C PHE A 42 -11.43 10.44 -5.30
N ALA A 43 -12.42 11.20 -4.84
CA ALA A 43 -13.25 12.06 -5.70
C ALA A 43 -12.57 13.39 -6.12
N LYS A 44 -11.31 13.62 -5.73
CA LYS A 44 -10.57 14.86 -6.00
C LYS A 44 -9.32 14.60 -6.82
N ALA A 45 -8.81 15.66 -7.44
CA ALA A 45 -7.49 15.62 -8.06
C ALA A 45 -6.39 15.33 -7.02
N LEU A 46 -5.29 14.73 -7.49
CA LEU A 46 -4.11 14.42 -6.68
C LEU A 46 -3.65 15.67 -5.90
N PRO A 47 -3.63 15.64 -4.56
CA PRO A 47 -3.24 16.80 -3.74
C PRO A 47 -1.73 17.00 -3.81
N PRO A 48 -1.19 18.19 -3.49
CA PRO A 48 0.26 18.42 -3.39
C PRO A 48 0.97 17.40 -2.50
N LEU A 49 2.21 17.04 -2.85
CA LEU A 49 3.03 16.15 -2.05
C LEU A 49 3.62 16.92 -0.86
N THR A 50 3.43 16.41 0.36
CA THR A 50 3.84 17.08 1.61
C THR A 50 4.87 16.23 2.34
N HIS A 51 5.51 16.80 3.37
CA HIS A 51 6.46 16.05 4.19
C HIS A 51 5.79 14.87 4.90
N GLN A 52 4.52 15.03 5.30
CA GLN A 52 3.74 13.97 5.93
C GLN A 52 3.44 12.83 4.94
N HIS A 53 3.11 13.15 3.68
CA HIS A 53 2.98 12.13 2.64
C HIS A 53 4.28 11.35 2.46
N LEU A 54 5.43 12.05 2.38
CA LEU A 54 6.73 11.39 2.21
C LEU A 54 7.10 10.52 3.43
N GLN A 55 6.77 10.95 4.65
CA GLN A 55 6.97 10.14 5.85
C GLN A 55 6.23 8.80 5.76
N LEU A 56 4.99 8.81 5.27
CA LEU A 56 4.19 7.59 5.09
C LEU A 56 4.67 6.74 3.91
N ILE A 57 4.99 7.36 2.77
CA ILE A 57 5.51 6.64 1.59
C ILE A 57 6.77 5.84 1.96
N ARG A 58 7.68 6.44 2.74
CA ARG A 58 8.90 5.77 3.23
C ARG A 58 8.64 4.58 4.14
N GLN A 59 7.44 4.45 4.67
CA GLN A 59 7.01 3.36 5.53
C GLN A 59 6.10 2.36 4.80
N LEU A 60 5.87 2.51 3.49
CA LEU A 60 5.09 1.55 2.74
C LEU A 60 5.75 0.16 2.72
N ARG A 61 4.93 -0.86 2.89
CA ARG A 61 5.31 -2.27 2.81
C ARG A 61 5.02 -2.78 1.40
N VAL A 62 6.08 -3.17 0.69
CA VAL A 62 5.96 -3.77 -0.62
C VAL A 62 5.90 -5.30 -0.52
N THR A 63 4.90 -5.89 -1.14
CA THR A 63 4.70 -7.35 -1.23
C THR A 63 4.75 -7.83 -2.68
N TRP A 64 4.90 -9.14 -2.88
CA TRP A 64 4.73 -9.76 -4.18
C TRP A 64 3.29 -10.24 -4.33
N LEU A 65 2.56 -9.73 -5.32
CA LEU A 65 1.23 -10.23 -5.66
C LEU A 65 1.38 -11.36 -6.67
N PRO A 66 1.01 -12.61 -6.35
CA PRO A 66 1.23 -13.77 -7.23
C PRO A 66 0.12 -13.94 -8.28
N ILE A 67 -0.33 -12.84 -8.89
CA ILE A 67 -1.35 -12.84 -9.95
C ILE A 67 -0.65 -12.98 -11.30
N GLU A 68 -0.97 -14.04 -12.06
CA GLU A 68 -0.37 -14.30 -13.38
C GLU A 68 1.16 -14.47 -13.31
N SER A 69 1.96 -13.54 -13.87
CA SER A 69 3.43 -13.56 -13.71
C SER A 69 3.88 -13.02 -12.35
N GLY A 70 2.96 -12.33 -11.66
CA GLY A 70 3.17 -11.59 -10.44
C GLY A 70 3.81 -10.23 -10.66
N ALA A 71 3.67 -9.35 -9.69
CA ALA A 71 4.33 -8.05 -9.68
C ALA A 71 4.36 -7.46 -8.26
N PRO A 72 5.19 -6.43 -8.01
CA PRO A 72 5.14 -5.70 -6.76
C PRO A 72 3.80 -5.00 -6.53
N GLY A 73 3.33 -5.01 -5.29
CA GLY A 73 2.18 -4.25 -4.83
C GLY A 73 2.36 -3.78 -3.38
N ILE A 74 1.37 -3.08 -2.86
CA ILE A 74 1.29 -2.72 -1.44
C ILE A 74 0.17 -3.55 -0.83
N ASP A 75 0.41 -4.11 0.36
CA ASP A 75 -0.61 -4.84 1.10
C ASP A 75 -1.77 -3.90 1.50
N PRO A 76 -3.00 -4.11 1.00
CA PRO A 76 -4.12 -3.22 1.32
C PRO A 76 -4.57 -3.31 2.78
N ALA A 77 -4.31 -4.42 3.47
CA ALA A 77 -4.69 -4.60 4.87
C ALA A 77 -3.61 -4.07 5.83
N GLN A 78 -2.34 -4.22 5.46
CA GLN A 78 -1.20 -3.73 6.25
C GLN A 78 -0.21 -2.95 5.37
N PRO A 79 -0.60 -1.76 4.89
CA PRO A 79 0.20 -1.02 3.90
C PRO A 79 1.50 -0.48 4.44
N LEU A 80 1.68 -0.45 5.76
CA LEU A 80 2.83 0.12 6.43
C LEU A 80 3.71 -0.97 7.07
N LEU A 81 5.01 -0.71 7.17
CA LEU A 81 5.97 -1.54 7.89
C LEU A 81 5.63 -1.60 9.39
N GLY A 82 6.01 -2.70 10.05
CA GLY A 82 5.72 -2.96 11.47
C GLY A 82 4.39 -3.66 11.73
N ASP A 83 4.11 -4.01 12.99
CA ASP A 83 2.99 -4.91 13.33
C ASP A 83 1.67 -4.20 13.63
N SER A 84 1.67 -2.87 13.72
CA SER A 84 0.46 -2.07 13.97
C SER A 84 -0.46 -2.03 12.74
N LEU A 85 -1.77 -1.89 12.99
CA LEU A 85 -2.77 -1.70 11.94
C LEU A 85 -2.57 -0.35 11.23
N GLY A 86 -2.98 -0.25 9.96
CA GLY A 86 -2.68 0.90 9.11
C GLY A 86 -2.99 2.27 9.72
N LEU A 87 -4.15 2.45 10.37
CA LEU A 87 -4.50 3.74 10.99
C LEU A 87 -3.64 4.06 12.24
N GLU A 88 -3.45 3.07 13.11
CA GLU A 88 -2.63 3.24 14.31
C GLU A 88 -1.17 3.53 13.95
N ALA A 89 -0.61 2.77 13.01
CA ALA A 89 0.73 2.99 12.47
C ALA A 89 0.86 4.40 11.86
N THR A 90 -0.13 4.85 11.10
CA THR A 90 -0.15 6.19 10.51
C THR A 90 -0.11 7.28 11.58
N GLN A 91 -0.94 7.16 12.62
CA GLN A 91 -0.96 8.10 13.74
C GLN A 91 0.39 8.15 14.48
N GLN A 92 1.03 6.99 14.68
CA GLN A 92 2.35 6.91 15.29
C GLN A 92 3.44 7.56 14.43
N ILE A 93 3.50 7.25 13.13
CA ILE A 93 4.49 7.81 12.19
C ILE A 93 4.35 9.33 12.11
N LEU A 94 3.11 9.83 12.01
CA LEU A 94 2.83 11.26 11.91
C LEU A 94 2.81 11.99 13.25
N GLN A 95 2.94 11.26 14.37
CA GLN A 95 2.86 11.78 15.74
C GLN A 95 1.57 12.60 15.98
N THR A 96 0.45 12.15 15.42
CA THR A 96 -0.85 12.82 15.53
C THR A 96 -1.87 11.96 16.27
N ARG A 97 -2.78 12.63 16.99
CA ARG A 97 -3.97 11.99 17.59
C ARG A 97 -5.22 12.20 16.73
N ASP A 98 -5.12 12.97 15.66
CA ASP A 98 -6.21 13.22 14.74
C ASP A 98 -6.34 12.04 13.77
N ALA A 99 -7.34 11.19 14.01
CA ALA A 99 -7.62 10.00 13.21
C ALA A 99 -8.15 10.36 11.81
N ASP A 100 -8.84 11.50 11.67
CA ASP A 100 -9.39 11.93 10.39
C ASP A 100 -8.27 12.44 9.48
N LEU A 101 -7.34 13.23 10.04
CA LEU A 101 -6.14 13.67 9.34
C LEU A 101 -5.25 12.48 8.94
N ALA A 102 -5.02 11.54 9.86
CA ALA A 102 -4.25 10.33 9.56
C ALA A 102 -4.89 9.51 8.44
N THR A 103 -6.22 9.31 8.50
CA THR A 103 -6.99 8.61 7.46
C THR A 103 -6.86 9.31 6.11
N LYS A 104 -7.04 10.64 6.10
CA LYS A 104 -6.92 11.44 4.89
C LYS A 104 -5.53 11.29 4.27
N LEU A 105 -4.47 11.49 5.04
CA LEU A 105 -3.09 11.44 4.53
C LEU A 105 -2.71 10.06 4.00
N LEU A 106 -3.13 8.96 4.66
CA LEU A 106 -2.86 7.62 4.13
C LEU A 106 -3.69 7.32 2.86
N ALA A 107 -4.93 7.82 2.76
CA ALA A 107 -5.71 7.74 1.53
C ALA A 107 -5.06 8.56 0.39
N GLU A 108 -4.53 9.74 0.69
CA GLU A 108 -3.79 10.57 -0.28
C GLU A 108 -2.49 9.88 -0.74
N VAL A 109 -1.82 9.13 0.15
CA VAL A 109 -0.66 8.30 -0.22
C VAL A 109 -1.05 7.19 -1.20
N CYS A 110 -2.24 6.59 -1.08
CA CYS A 110 -2.71 5.58 -2.03
C CYS A 110 -2.73 6.13 -3.47
N LEU A 111 -3.19 7.37 -3.65
CA LEU A 111 -3.21 8.07 -4.95
C LEU A 111 -1.80 8.45 -5.42
N TRP A 112 -0.89 8.73 -4.49
CA TRP A 112 0.46 9.18 -4.83
C TRP A 112 1.38 8.05 -5.31
N VAL A 113 1.15 6.80 -4.93
CA VAL A 113 2.06 5.68 -5.22
C VAL A 113 2.48 5.57 -6.70
N PRO A 114 1.57 5.61 -7.70
CA PRO A 114 1.94 5.48 -9.11
C PRO A 114 2.80 6.66 -9.60
N GLU A 115 2.31 7.89 -9.40
CA GLU A 115 2.99 9.13 -9.81
C GLU A 115 4.33 9.31 -9.08
N PHE A 116 4.39 8.95 -7.80
CA PHE A 116 5.62 8.99 -7.01
C PHE A 116 6.65 8.00 -7.57
N THR A 117 6.24 6.78 -7.89
CA THR A 117 7.14 5.77 -8.48
C THR A 117 7.63 6.21 -9.86
N ALA A 118 6.75 6.77 -10.69
CA ALA A 118 7.06 7.25 -12.03
C ALA A 118 8.07 8.42 -12.05
N SER A 119 8.08 9.24 -10.99
CA SER A 119 8.87 10.47 -10.94
C SER A 119 10.04 10.45 -9.96
N ALA A 120 10.03 9.56 -8.96
CA ALA A 120 11.10 9.46 -7.97
C ALA A 120 12.44 9.07 -8.61
N THR A 121 13.52 9.52 -7.98
CA THR A 121 14.88 9.18 -8.40
C THR A 121 15.66 8.55 -7.26
N LEU A 122 16.46 7.55 -7.58
CA LEU A 122 17.40 6.91 -6.67
C LEU A 122 18.66 6.50 -7.44
N ALA A 123 19.83 6.88 -6.95
CA ALA A 123 21.08 6.50 -7.57
C ALA A 123 21.33 4.99 -7.41
N PRO A 124 21.97 4.32 -8.39
CA PRO A 124 22.45 2.96 -8.22
C PRO A 124 23.36 2.82 -6.98
N GLY A 125 23.29 1.68 -6.31
CA GLY A 125 24.10 1.38 -5.14
C GLY A 125 23.47 0.36 -4.20
N SER A 126 24.15 0.14 -3.08
CA SER A 126 23.74 -0.84 -2.06
C SER A 126 22.90 -0.19 -0.97
N TYR A 127 21.65 -0.65 -0.81
CA TYR A 127 20.69 -0.10 0.14
C TYR A 127 20.21 -1.17 1.12
N ALA A 128 19.94 -0.80 2.37
CA ALA A 128 19.38 -1.72 3.35
C ALA A 128 17.89 -1.95 3.11
N LEU A 129 17.46 -3.21 3.18
CA LEU A 129 16.05 -3.59 3.21
C LEU A 129 15.50 -3.53 4.64
N PRO A 130 14.18 -3.39 4.83
CA PRO A 130 13.59 -3.46 6.17
C PRO A 130 13.78 -4.85 6.77
N ALA A 131 13.86 -4.92 8.10
CA ALA A 131 13.96 -6.19 8.80
C ALA A 131 12.75 -7.09 8.48
N GLY A 132 13.00 -8.37 8.21
CA GLY A 132 11.94 -9.33 7.87
C GLY A 132 11.34 -9.14 6.47
N PHE A 133 12.00 -8.41 5.57
CA PHE A 133 11.55 -8.28 4.17
C PHE A 133 11.48 -9.66 3.48
N ASP A 134 10.27 -10.05 3.09
CA ASP A 134 9.99 -11.31 2.39
C ASP A 134 10.03 -11.12 0.87
N GLY A 135 11.23 -10.96 0.34
CA GLY A 135 11.49 -10.92 -1.10
C GLY A 135 12.51 -11.97 -1.51
N LYS A 136 12.62 -12.23 -2.81
CA LYS A 136 13.56 -13.24 -3.33
C LYS A 136 15.03 -12.94 -3.05
N THR A 137 15.37 -11.70 -2.70
CA THR A 137 16.71 -11.31 -2.27
C THR A 137 16.83 -11.45 -0.76
N GLN A 138 17.38 -12.56 -0.29
CA GLN A 138 17.55 -12.86 1.16
C GLN A 138 18.71 -12.11 1.84
N ASN A 139 19.26 -11.08 1.19
CA ASN A 139 20.31 -10.27 1.77
C ASN A 139 19.71 -9.06 2.48
N GLU A 140 20.26 -8.69 3.64
CA GLU A 140 19.90 -7.44 4.35
C GLU A 140 20.12 -6.19 3.48
N LYS A 141 20.94 -6.31 2.43
CA LYS A 141 21.19 -5.26 1.44
C LYS A 141 20.76 -5.69 0.05
N PHE A 142 20.15 -4.76 -0.67
CA PHE A 142 19.77 -4.88 -2.06
C PHE A 142 20.65 -3.99 -2.94
N GLU A 143 21.15 -4.55 -4.04
CA GLU A 143 21.89 -3.80 -5.04
C GLU A 143 20.91 -3.17 -6.04
N PHE A 144 20.62 -1.88 -5.85
CA PHE A 144 19.77 -1.12 -6.75
C PHE A 144 20.56 -0.67 -7.99
N ARG A 145 20.01 -0.90 -9.18
CA ARG A 145 20.66 -0.61 -10.46
C ARG A 145 19.75 0.27 -11.32
N ALA A 146 20.32 0.88 -12.36
CA ALA A 146 19.58 1.78 -13.24
C ALA A 146 18.41 1.07 -13.93
N GLU A 147 18.57 -0.20 -14.30
CA GLU A 147 17.52 -1.02 -14.91
C GLU A 147 16.31 -1.19 -14.00
N HIS A 148 16.51 -1.29 -12.68
CA HIS A 148 15.39 -1.33 -11.74
C HIS A 148 14.58 -0.03 -11.78
N LEU A 149 15.27 1.12 -11.77
CA LEU A 149 14.60 2.42 -11.84
C LEU A 149 13.81 2.57 -13.14
N THR A 150 14.42 2.24 -14.28
CA THR A 150 13.76 2.29 -15.60
C THR A 150 12.46 1.48 -15.61
N LEU A 151 12.50 0.25 -15.07
CA LEU A 151 11.32 -0.62 -15.05
C LEU A 151 10.24 -0.12 -14.09
N LEU A 152 10.62 0.36 -12.90
CA LEU A 152 9.67 0.89 -11.92
C LEU A 152 8.99 2.16 -12.43
N GLN A 153 9.73 3.05 -13.09
CA GLN A 153 9.17 4.28 -13.66
C GLN A 153 8.23 4.01 -14.84
N ALA A 154 8.43 2.90 -15.55
CA ALA A 154 7.59 2.46 -16.67
C ALA A 154 6.48 1.47 -16.25
N ALA A 155 6.35 1.17 -14.96
CA ALA A 155 5.41 0.16 -14.49
C ALA A 155 3.96 0.60 -14.73
N LEU A 156 3.12 -0.33 -15.20
CA LEU A 156 1.69 -0.12 -15.35
C LEU A 156 0.97 -0.48 -14.06
N TRP A 157 0.27 0.49 -13.49
CA TRP A 157 -0.45 0.35 -12.23
C TRP A 157 -1.92 0.02 -12.48
N ARG A 158 -2.45 -0.88 -11.65
CA ARG A 158 -3.88 -1.06 -11.42
C ARG A 158 -4.25 -0.14 -10.26
N GLU A 159 -4.92 0.94 -10.60
CA GLU A 159 -5.33 1.99 -9.67
C GLU A 159 -6.77 1.79 -9.23
N VAL A 160 -7.05 2.23 -8.01
CA VAL A 160 -8.41 2.44 -7.50
C VAL A 160 -8.77 3.89 -7.79
N ASP A 161 -9.98 4.14 -8.26
CA ASP A 161 -10.49 5.47 -8.59
C ASP A 161 -11.84 5.73 -7.90
N ASP A 162 -12.44 6.88 -8.19
CA ASP A 162 -13.72 7.29 -7.60
C ASP A 162 -14.89 6.34 -7.95
N SER A 163 -14.79 5.60 -9.05
CA SER A 163 -15.83 4.67 -9.52
C SER A 163 -15.82 3.33 -8.80
N ASN A 164 -14.67 2.91 -8.25
CA ASN A 164 -14.50 1.58 -7.66
C ASN A 164 -13.95 1.58 -6.21
N VAL A 165 -13.60 2.74 -5.64
CA VAL A 165 -13.18 2.84 -4.23
C VAL A 165 -14.25 2.34 -3.25
N ALA A 166 -15.53 2.47 -3.59
CA ALA A 166 -16.63 2.00 -2.76
C ALA A 166 -16.64 0.46 -2.64
N ASP A 167 -16.25 -0.26 -3.69
CA ASP A 167 -16.21 -1.72 -3.69
C ASP A 167 -15.09 -2.23 -2.77
N VAL A 168 -13.91 -1.60 -2.83
CA VAL A 168 -12.79 -1.93 -1.92
C VAL A 168 -13.18 -1.74 -0.45
N LEU A 169 -13.87 -0.64 -0.15
CA LEU A 169 -14.33 -0.34 1.21
C LEU A 169 -15.48 -1.25 1.67
N ALA A 170 -16.26 -1.80 0.74
CA ALA A 170 -17.35 -2.73 1.05
C ALA A 170 -16.83 -4.14 1.41
N ASP A 171 -15.66 -4.52 0.89
CA ASP A 171 -15.01 -5.81 1.13
C ASP A 171 -14.24 -5.87 2.47
N GLU A 172 -14.19 -4.77 3.23
CA GLU A 172 -13.44 -4.75 4.50
C GLU A 172 -14.17 -5.51 5.62
N ASP A 173 -13.40 -6.26 6.42
CA ASP A 173 -13.87 -6.68 7.74
C ASP A 173 -13.64 -5.53 8.73
N SER A 174 -14.61 -5.32 9.61
CA SER A 174 -14.49 -4.47 10.81
C SER A 174 -13.23 -4.73 11.66
N SER A 175 -12.62 -5.91 11.55
CA SER A 175 -11.37 -6.26 12.22
C SER A 175 -10.10 -5.87 11.44
N GLN A 176 -10.21 -5.62 10.13
CA GLN A 176 -9.08 -5.35 9.22
C GLN A 176 -9.52 -4.38 8.11
N PRO A 177 -9.43 -3.05 8.34
CA PRO A 177 -9.75 -2.06 7.33
C PRO A 177 -8.87 -2.21 6.09
N LEU A 178 -9.49 -2.14 4.90
CA LEU A 178 -8.76 -2.25 3.62
C LEU A 178 -8.49 -0.87 3.03
N TRP A 179 -7.25 -0.61 2.69
CA TRP A 179 -6.84 0.60 1.98
C TRP A 179 -6.90 0.37 0.46
N PRO A 180 -7.39 1.36 -0.31
CA PRO A 180 -7.45 1.32 -1.78
C PRO A 180 -6.05 1.46 -2.42
N MET A 181 -5.15 0.55 -2.06
CA MET A 181 -3.76 0.55 -2.49
C MET A 181 -3.66 0.09 -3.95
N PRO A 182 -2.93 0.83 -4.80
CA PRO A 182 -2.66 0.39 -6.16
C PRO A 182 -1.59 -0.71 -6.15
N TYR A 183 -1.52 -1.44 -7.26
CA TYR A 183 -0.50 -2.46 -7.47
C TYR A 183 -0.08 -2.53 -8.93
N ILE A 184 1.12 -3.05 -9.22
CA ILE A 184 1.57 -3.20 -10.60
C ILE A 184 0.81 -4.36 -11.26
N ASP A 185 0.42 -4.19 -12.53
CA ASP A 185 -0.29 -5.22 -13.29
C ASP A 185 0.57 -6.51 -13.44
N GLY A 186 0.18 -7.59 -12.75
CA GLY A 186 0.91 -8.87 -12.79
C GLY A 186 0.81 -9.63 -14.12
N LYS A 187 -0.09 -9.24 -15.03
CA LYS A 187 -0.20 -9.81 -16.38
C LYS A 187 0.61 -9.02 -17.39
N ARG A 188 0.63 -7.69 -17.26
CA ARG A 188 1.25 -6.75 -18.19
C ARG A 188 1.95 -5.60 -17.45
N PRO A 189 3.05 -5.89 -16.74
CA PRO A 189 3.63 -4.92 -15.81
C PRO A 189 4.31 -3.73 -16.49
N TYR A 190 4.68 -3.82 -17.77
CA TYR A 190 5.54 -2.83 -18.45
C TYR A 190 5.07 -2.42 -19.86
N GLY A 191 3.87 -2.84 -20.28
CA GLY A 191 3.41 -2.65 -21.65
C GLY A 191 2.11 -3.38 -21.95
N ASP A 192 1.83 -3.67 -23.22
CA ASP A 192 0.59 -4.32 -23.64
C ASP A 192 0.72 -5.84 -23.89
N ARG A 193 1.92 -6.40 -23.68
CA ARG A 193 2.24 -7.78 -24.06
C ARG A 193 2.21 -8.72 -22.86
N SER A 194 1.63 -9.90 -23.05
CA SER A 194 1.65 -10.97 -22.03
C SER A 194 3.07 -11.53 -21.81
N TYR A 195 3.94 -11.43 -22.81
CA TYR A 195 5.35 -11.79 -22.68
C TYR A 195 6.15 -10.56 -22.27
N TYR A 196 6.05 -10.21 -20.99
CA TYR A 196 6.53 -8.95 -20.44
C TYR A 196 8.04 -8.71 -20.66
N GLN A 197 8.84 -9.76 -20.86
CA GLN A 197 10.27 -9.62 -21.16
C GLN A 197 10.52 -8.84 -22.45
N ILE A 198 9.62 -8.90 -23.45
CA ILE A 198 9.75 -8.09 -24.67
C ILE A 198 9.63 -6.61 -24.35
N ASP A 199 8.63 -6.23 -23.55
CA ASP A 199 8.41 -4.84 -23.12
C ASP A 199 9.60 -4.33 -22.29
N MET A 200 10.08 -5.16 -21.34
CA MET A 200 11.28 -4.86 -20.56
C MET A 200 12.50 -4.63 -21.44
N ALA A 201 12.73 -5.52 -22.42
CA ALA A 201 13.87 -5.43 -23.32
C ALA A 201 13.84 -4.14 -24.15
N GLU A 202 12.66 -3.72 -24.61
CA GLU A 202 12.48 -2.45 -25.33
C GLU A 202 12.75 -1.25 -24.42
N LEU A 203 12.19 -1.23 -23.20
CA LEU A 203 12.42 -0.16 -22.21
C LEU A 203 13.90 -0.01 -21.82
N LEU A 204 14.62 -1.14 -21.74
CA LEU A 204 16.04 -1.18 -21.40
C LEU A 204 16.96 -0.90 -22.61
N GLY A 205 16.39 -0.59 -23.78
CA GLY A 205 17.16 -0.28 -24.99
C GLY A 205 17.85 -1.49 -25.62
N GLN A 206 17.40 -2.70 -25.28
CA GLN A 206 17.95 -3.97 -25.76
C GLN A 206 16.85 -4.85 -26.37
N PRO A 207 16.13 -4.43 -27.43
CA PRO A 207 15.02 -5.20 -27.98
C PRO A 207 15.45 -6.58 -28.47
N TYR A 208 14.51 -7.54 -28.53
CA TYR A 208 14.78 -8.83 -29.15
C TYR A 208 14.87 -8.69 -30.67
N ALA A 209 15.79 -9.44 -31.28
CA ALA A 209 15.84 -9.58 -32.73
C ALA A 209 14.59 -10.31 -33.24
N LYS A 210 14.24 -10.07 -34.51
CA LYS A 210 13.17 -10.77 -35.21
C LYS A 210 13.74 -11.63 -36.33
N ASP A 211 13.15 -12.79 -36.56
CA ASP A 211 13.47 -13.63 -37.71
C ASP A 211 12.91 -13.06 -39.03
N ALA A 212 13.16 -13.74 -40.14
CA ALA A 212 12.68 -13.32 -41.46
C ALA A 212 11.13 -13.30 -41.58
N GLN A 213 10.42 -13.94 -40.64
CA GLN A 213 8.96 -13.97 -40.55
C GLN A 213 8.43 -12.93 -39.56
N GLY A 214 9.30 -12.10 -38.98
CA GLY A 214 8.93 -11.07 -38.01
C GLY A 214 8.66 -11.60 -36.59
N ARG A 215 8.97 -12.86 -36.29
CA ARG A 215 8.79 -13.45 -34.96
C ARG A 215 10.01 -13.15 -34.09
N TYR A 216 9.78 -12.91 -32.80
CA TYR A 216 10.88 -12.69 -31.86
C TYR A 216 11.74 -13.94 -31.73
N ILE A 217 13.06 -13.74 -31.81
CA ILE A 217 14.06 -14.72 -31.44
C ILE A 217 14.29 -14.52 -29.95
N LEU A 218 14.04 -15.54 -29.12
CA LEU A 218 14.09 -15.47 -27.66
C LEU A 218 15.27 -16.30 -27.11
N PRO A 219 16.47 -15.72 -26.96
CA PRO A 219 17.59 -16.41 -26.32
C PRO A 219 17.26 -16.74 -24.85
N PRO A 220 17.38 -18.00 -24.41
CA PRO A 220 17.01 -18.41 -23.05
C PRO A 220 17.74 -17.64 -21.94
N GLU A 221 19.01 -17.30 -22.16
CA GLU A 221 19.81 -16.54 -21.19
C GLU A 221 19.26 -15.13 -20.96
N LYS A 222 18.86 -14.45 -22.04
CA LYS A 222 18.27 -13.11 -21.97
C LYS A 222 16.91 -13.14 -21.28
N ASP A 223 16.08 -14.12 -21.62
CA ASP A 223 14.77 -14.31 -20.99
C ASP A 223 14.88 -14.54 -19.49
N GLU A 224 15.79 -15.41 -19.07
CA GLU A 224 16.01 -15.68 -17.65
C GLU A 224 16.59 -14.46 -16.93
N ALA A 225 17.52 -13.73 -17.55
CA ALA A 225 18.05 -12.49 -16.99
C ALA A 225 16.97 -11.43 -16.76
N LEU A 226 16.08 -11.22 -17.73
CA LEU A 226 14.96 -10.27 -17.60
C LEU A 226 13.91 -10.75 -16.59
N LYS A 227 13.64 -12.05 -16.51
CA LYS A 227 12.79 -12.62 -15.47
C LYS A 227 13.37 -12.39 -14.07
N GLN A 228 14.67 -12.62 -13.87
CA GLN A 228 15.33 -12.34 -12.59
C GLN A 228 15.27 -10.85 -12.24
N LEU A 229 15.49 -9.97 -13.24
CA LEU A 229 15.35 -8.52 -13.07
C LEU A 229 13.93 -8.12 -12.66
N HIS A 230 12.90 -8.72 -13.27
CA HIS A 230 11.50 -8.51 -12.89
C HIS A 230 11.23 -8.94 -11.45
N LEU A 231 11.71 -10.12 -11.04
CA LEU A 231 11.57 -10.60 -9.65
C LEU A 231 12.27 -9.68 -8.64
N GLN A 232 13.36 -9.02 -9.03
CA GLN A 232 14.07 -8.05 -8.19
C GLN A 232 13.28 -6.73 -7.99
N THR A 233 12.25 -6.46 -8.81
CA THR A 233 11.49 -5.21 -8.70
C THR A 233 10.73 -5.05 -7.39
N GLN A 234 10.44 -6.13 -6.66
CA GLN A 234 9.85 -6.04 -5.32
C GLN A 234 10.78 -5.32 -4.34
N ALA A 235 12.03 -5.81 -4.24
CA ALA A 235 13.06 -5.21 -3.40
C ALA A 235 13.44 -3.82 -3.89
N ALA A 236 13.49 -3.63 -5.22
CA ALA A 236 13.77 -2.33 -5.79
C ALA A 236 12.70 -1.28 -5.45
N LEU A 237 11.41 -1.63 -5.51
CA LEU A 237 10.32 -0.72 -5.15
C LEU A 237 10.36 -0.38 -3.66
N GLN A 238 10.62 -1.38 -2.80
CA GLN A 238 10.78 -1.16 -1.35
C GLN A 238 11.90 -0.15 -1.07
N VAL A 239 13.06 -0.32 -1.70
CA VAL A 239 14.21 0.56 -1.57
C VAL A 239 13.93 1.95 -2.17
N LEU A 240 13.23 2.02 -3.30
CA LEU A 240 12.83 3.29 -3.90
C LEU A 240 11.99 4.11 -2.91
N PHE A 241 10.94 3.51 -2.32
CA PHE A 241 10.11 4.22 -1.34
C PHE A 241 10.89 4.71 -0.13
N MET A 242 11.82 3.91 0.39
CA MET A 242 12.59 4.26 1.60
C MET A 242 13.60 5.39 1.36
N TYR A 243 14.29 5.39 0.21
CA TYR A 243 15.51 6.19 0.04
C TYR A 243 15.48 7.21 -1.10
N CYS A 244 14.44 7.21 -1.95
CA CYS A 244 14.43 8.10 -3.11
C CYS A 244 14.35 9.60 -2.74
N THR A 245 14.66 10.41 -3.75
CA THR A 245 14.36 11.84 -3.77
C THR A 245 13.10 12.05 -4.62
N PRO A 246 12.06 12.73 -4.10
CA PRO A 246 10.89 13.08 -4.90
C PRO A 246 11.24 14.14 -5.95
N ALA A 247 10.67 14.04 -7.15
CA ALA A 247 10.88 15.02 -8.22
C ALA A 247 10.16 16.35 -7.99
N LYS A 248 8.99 16.33 -7.35
CA LYS A 248 8.25 17.56 -6.99
C LYS A 248 8.76 18.07 -5.64
N LEU A 249 9.03 19.37 -5.57
CA LEU A 249 9.35 20.05 -4.31
C LEU A 249 8.21 19.80 -3.32
N ILE A 250 8.59 19.40 -2.11
CA ILE A 250 7.64 19.21 -1.02
C ILE A 250 7.22 20.59 -0.54
N GLU A 251 5.92 20.87 -0.56
CA GLU A 251 5.41 22.13 -0.01
C GLU A 251 5.62 22.13 1.52
N SER A 252 6.21 23.21 2.03
CA SER A 252 6.24 23.48 3.47
C SER A 252 4.85 23.88 3.92
N GLN A 253 4.21 23.05 4.75
CA GLN A 253 3.00 23.45 5.48
C GLN A 253 3.34 24.35 6.66
#